data_AF-A0A5E4IF58-F1
#
_entry.id   AF-A0A5E4IF58-F1
#
_cell.length_a   1.000
_cell.length_b   1.000
_cell.length_c   1.000
_cell.angle_alpha   90.00
_cell.angle_beta   90.00
_cell.angle_gamma   90.00
#
_symmetry.space_group_name_H-M   'P 1'
#
loop_
_entity.id
_entity.type
_entity.pdbx_description
1 polymer ?
#
loop_
_entity_poly.entity_id
_entity_poly.type
_entity_poly.pdbx_seq_one_letter_code
_entity_poly.pdbx_strand_id
1 'polypeptide(L)'
;MPIDTILFKILVLYFSIMEGFNPGLGRLEVIIIFTLMVILIPSAQAFPLHGGNGIVNATIYGIMKYEYGNGLYVDISASDVDVYDIELIDRDNNTYNGNKAPYRSTLRGFPTETEYKTSIRDILLFNVPDDTIAKRLRIVPAHSVPFYINWTEMPEATGRNVTLKYYGATFEPNGMRWRQGDWNFDLNITNSANRTVEYNSSNFALVDQFGWAYPGKEGDASVRVPAGESMRFNVRVPFVSELSRPLSLLFKGMKLDISAWA
;
A
#
# COMPACT_ATOMS: atom_id res chain seq x y z
N MET A 1 7.65 7.43 -22.89
CA MET A 1 7.67 6.62 -24.12
C MET A 1 6.24 6.33 -24.50
N PRO A 2 5.78 6.65 -25.72
CA PRO A 2 4.37 6.49 -26.07
C PRO A 2 4.06 5.00 -26.24
N ILE A 3 2.96 4.57 -25.60
CA ILE A 3 2.40 3.21 -25.60
C ILE A 3 2.24 2.65 -27.04
N ASP A 4 2.08 3.54 -28.02
CA ASP A 4 1.94 3.23 -29.44
C ASP A 4 3.17 2.53 -30.04
N THR A 5 4.38 2.81 -29.54
CA THR A 5 5.60 2.18 -30.09
C THR A 5 5.77 0.73 -29.63
N ILE A 6 5.18 0.37 -28.48
CA ILE A 6 5.21 -0.99 -27.94
C ILE A 6 4.16 -1.85 -28.64
N LEU A 7 2.93 -1.33 -28.80
CA LEU A 7 1.87 -2.04 -29.54
C LEU A 7 2.28 -2.33 -30.98
N PHE A 8 2.93 -1.37 -31.66
CA PHE A 8 3.38 -1.56 -33.04
C PHE A 8 4.48 -2.62 -33.15
N LYS A 9 5.45 -2.64 -32.21
CA LYS A 9 6.51 -3.66 -32.16
C LYS A 9 5.97 -5.05 -31.85
N ILE A 10 4.92 -5.15 -31.03
CA ILE A 10 4.21 -6.41 -30.74
C ILE A 10 3.44 -6.89 -31.98
N LEU A 11 2.80 -5.99 -32.73
CA LEU A 11 2.10 -6.32 -33.97
C LEU A 11 3.07 -6.84 -35.06
N VAL A 12 4.25 -6.24 -35.17
CA VAL A 12 5.29 -6.67 -36.12
C VAL A 12 5.83 -8.06 -35.74
N LEU A 13 6.04 -8.32 -34.43
CA LEU A 13 6.42 -9.65 -33.95
C LEU A 13 5.32 -10.70 -34.23
N TYR A 14 4.05 -10.31 -34.12
CA TYR A 14 2.89 -11.15 -34.41
C TYR A 14 2.83 -11.61 -35.86
N PHE A 15 3.15 -10.74 -36.82
CA PHE A 15 3.20 -11.12 -38.24
C PHE A 15 4.39 -12.03 -38.58
N SER A 16 5.57 -11.78 -38.00
CA SER A 16 6.78 -12.57 -38.30
C SER A 16 6.74 -14.00 -37.75
N ILE A 17 6.02 -14.26 -36.66
CA ILE A 17 5.88 -15.61 -36.07
C ILE A 17 4.87 -16.47 -36.87
N MET A 18 3.93 -15.83 -37.58
CA MET A 18 2.84 -16.49 -38.29
C MET A 18 3.24 -17.06 -39.67
N GLU A 19 4.41 -16.73 -40.20
CA GLU A 19 4.87 -17.23 -41.52
C GLU A 19 5.42 -18.67 -41.49
N GLY A 20 5.75 -19.21 -40.30
CA GLY A 20 6.38 -20.53 -40.17
C GLY A 20 5.52 -21.66 -39.60
N PHE A 21 4.30 -21.38 -39.15
CA PHE A 21 3.47 -22.34 -38.41
C PHE A 21 2.22 -22.78 -39.20
N ASN A 22 1.84 -24.04 -39.01
CA ASN A 22 0.58 -24.58 -39.52
C ASN A 22 -0.59 -23.67 -39.08
N PRO A 23 -1.37 -23.08 -40.01
CA PRO A 23 -2.26 -21.96 -39.73
C PRO A 23 -3.38 -22.27 -38.73
N GLY A 24 -3.69 -23.56 -38.48
CA GLY A 24 -4.65 -23.97 -37.46
C GLY A 24 -4.07 -24.14 -36.06
N LEU A 25 -2.83 -24.66 -35.94
CA LEU A 25 -2.20 -24.97 -34.65
C LEU A 25 -1.49 -23.74 -34.05
N GLY A 26 -0.77 -22.97 -34.88
CA GLY A 26 -0.01 -21.80 -34.42
C GLY A 26 -0.92 -20.66 -33.92
N ARG A 27 -2.13 -20.54 -34.47
CA ARG A 27 -3.12 -19.56 -34.00
C ARG A 27 -3.63 -19.90 -32.59
N LEU A 28 -3.83 -21.18 -32.28
CA LEU A 28 -4.33 -21.62 -30.99
C LEU A 28 -3.25 -21.44 -29.90
N GLU A 29 -2.00 -21.78 -30.20
CA GLU A 29 -0.86 -21.62 -29.29
C GLU A 29 -0.60 -20.14 -28.96
N VAL A 30 -0.64 -19.26 -29.96
CA VAL A 30 -0.48 -17.81 -29.75
C VAL A 30 -1.63 -17.24 -28.93
N ILE A 31 -2.88 -17.67 -29.16
CA ILE A 31 -4.02 -17.26 -28.33
C ILE A 31 -3.85 -17.73 -26.89
N ILE A 32 -3.39 -18.98 -26.67
CA ILE A 32 -3.14 -19.52 -25.33
C ILE A 32 -2.04 -18.74 -24.62
N ILE A 33 -0.92 -18.46 -25.30
CA ILE A 33 0.19 -17.66 -24.76
C ILE A 33 -0.26 -16.23 -24.44
N PHE A 34 -1.03 -15.60 -25.33
CA PHE A 34 -1.55 -14.26 -25.12
C PHE A 34 -2.56 -14.21 -23.96
N THR A 35 -3.43 -15.21 -23.87
CA THR A 35 -4.39 -15.34 -22.77
C THR A 35 -3.67 -15.59 -21.44
N LEU A 36 -2.65 -16.47 -21.42
CA LEU A 36 -1.78 -16.66 -20.26
C LEU A 36 -1.05 -15.38 -19.87
N MET A 37 -0.54 -14.61 -20.83
CA MET A 37 0.09 -13.31 -20.56
C MET A 37 -0.89 -12.30 -19.97
N VAL A 38 -2.12 -12.22 -20.48
CA VAL A 38 -3.17 -11.33 -19.94
C VAL A 38 -3.61 -11.76 -18.54
N ILE A 39 -3.69 -13.07 -18.26
CA ILE A 39 -3.97 -13.59 -16.91
C ILE A 39 -2.81 -13.32 -15.94
N LEU A 40 -1.58 -13.24 -16.44
CA LEU A 40 -0.38 -12.89 -15.68
C LEU A 40 -0.17 -11.37 -15.54
N ILE A 41 -1.08 -10.52 -16.00
CA ILE A 41 -1.08 -9.09 -15.64
C ILE A 41 -1.86 -8.95 -14.34
N PRO A 42 -1.22 -8.95 -13.16
CA PRO A 42 -1.90 -8.51 -11.95
C PRO A 42 -2.31 -7.04 -12.18
N SER A 43 -3.61 -6.79 -12.39
CA SER A 43 -4.20 -5.45 -12.37
C SER A 43 -4.41 -4.98 -10.93
N ALA A 44 -3.37 -5.10 -10.12
CA ALA A 44 -3.22 -4.42 -8.86
C ALA A 44 -1.82 -3.79 -8.97
N GLN A 45 -1.72 -2.47 -8.96
CA GLN A 45 -0.42 -1.84 -8.70
C GLN A 45 -0.04 -2.24 -7.26
N ALA A 46 0.57 -3.41 -7.14
CA ALA A 46 1.23 -3.85 -5.93
C ALA A 46 2.29 -2.82 -5.63
N PHE A 47 2.33 -2.35 -4.40
CA PHE A 47 3.31 -1.36 -4.01
C PHE A 47 4.73 -1.82 -4.34
N PRO A 48 5.64 -0.87 -4.61
CA PRO A 48 5.48 0.58 -4.44
C PRO A 48 4.63 1.27 -5.53
N LEU A 49 3.98 2.39 -5.20
CA LEU A 49 3.27 3.21 -6.20
C LEU A 49 4.26 4.10 -6.92
N HIS A 50 4.14 4.19 -8.24
CA HIS A 50 5.01 5.00 -9.08
C HIS A 50 4.21 6.03 -9.87
N GLY A 51 4.79 7.21 -10.04
CA GLY A 51 4.27 8.22 -10.97
C GLY A 51 5.35 9.22 -11.37
N GLY A 52 5.05 10.04 -12.36
CA GLY A 52 5.98 11.06 -12.85
C GLY A 52 5.36 11.91 -13.94
N ASN A 53 6.07 12.97 -14.31
CA ASN A 53 5.69 13.90 -15.38
C ASN A 53 6.60 13.79 -16.62
N GLY A 54 7.46 12.77 -16.69
CA GLY A 54 8.46 12.57 -17.75
C GLY A 54 9.78 13.30 -17.52
N ILE A 55 9.86 14.17 -16.50
CA ILE A 55 11.10 14.84 -16.04
C ILE A 55 11.48 14.32 -14.65
N VAL A 56 10.53 14.35 -13.72
CA VAL A 56 10.68 13.83 -12.36
C VAL A 56 9.78 12.62 -12.19
N ASN A 57 10.33 11.58 -11.55
CA ASN A 57 9.63 10.39 -11.13
C ASN A 57 9.61 10.34 -9.60
N ALA A 58 8.53 9.84 -9.03
CA ALA A 58 8.43 9.58 -7.60
C ALA A 58 7.85 8.18 -7.34
N THR A 59 8.28 7.60 -6.23
CA THR A 59 7.93 6.25 -5.79
C THR A 59 7.49 6.30 -4.33
N ILE A 60 6.27 5.88 -4.03
CA ILE A 60 5.75 5.74 -2.66
C ILE A 60 5.97 4.29 -2.22
N TYR A 61 6.79 4.10 -1.20
CA TYR A 61 7.11 2.78 -0.67
C TYR A 61 6.08 2.27 0.32
N GLY A 62 5.42 3.16 1.07
CA GLY A 62 4.41 2.78 2.05
C GLY A 62 3.87 3.98 2.83
N ILE A 63 2.84 3.74 3.63
CA ILE A 63 2.25 4.72 4.54
C ILE A 63 1.97 4.08 5.90
N MET A 64 2.06 4.86 6.96
CA MET A 64 1.85 4.39 8.33
C MET A 64 1.23 5.51 9.17
N LYS A 65 0.33 5.18 10.09
CA LYS A 65 -0.22 6.16 11.03
C LYS A 65 0.86 6.61 12.02
N TYR A 66 0.77 7.87 12.45
CA TYR A 66 1.66 8.40 13.49
C TYR A 66 1.29 7.82 14.85
N GLU A 67 2.26 7.21 15.53
CA GLU A 67 2.05 6.48 16.78
C GLU A 67 1.76 7.38 18.00
N TYR A 68 2.00 8.69 17.91
CA TYR A 68 1.83 9.64 19.02
C TYR A 68 0.66 10.62 18.84
N GLY A 69 -0.24 10.40 17.87
CA GLY A 69 -1.45 11.20 17.67
C GLY A 69 -1.81 11.36 16.20
N ASN A 70 -2.48 12.47 15.88
CA ASN A 70 -2.91 12.79 14.51
C ASN A 70 -1.72 12.90 13.54
N GLY A 71 -1.63 11.96 12.60
CA GLY A 71 -0.68 12.08 11.51
C GLY A 71 -0.53 10.83 10.65
N LEU A 72 0.07 11.01 9.49
CA LEU A 72 0.41 9.94 8.55
C LEU A 72 1.84 10.10 8.07
N TYR A 73 2.65 9.06 8.25
CA TYR A 73 3.94 8.92 7.59
C TYR A 73 3.77 8.42 6.17
N VAL A 74 4.57 8.96 5.25
CA VAL A 74 4.69 8.51 3.87
C VAL A 74 6.17 8.32 3.56
N ASP A 75 6.57 7.10 3.22
CA ASP A 75 7.91 6.79 2.72
C ASP A 75 7.92 6.95 1.20
N ILE A 76 8.72 7.89 0.70
CA ILE A 76 8.73 8.27 -0.71
C ILE A 76 10.16 8.53 -1.20
N SER A 77 10.43 8.24 -2.46
CA SER A 77 11.57 8.81 -3.17
C SER A 77 11.12 9.64 -4.37
N ALA A 78 11.91 10.65 -4.72
CA ALA A 78 11.73 11.44 -5.93
C ALA A 78 13.08 11.61 -6.65
N SER A 79 13.06 11.61 -7.98
CA SER A 79 14.22 11.91 -8.82
C SER A 79 14.45 13.42 -9.01
N ASP A 80 14.01 14.22 -8.02
CA ASP A 80 14.28 15.64 -7.91
C ASP A 80 15.26 15.80 -6.75
N VAL A 81 16.47 16.25 -7.07
CA VAL A 81 17.54 16.47 -6.07
C VAL A 81 17.42 17.84 -5.39
N ASP A 82 16.58 18.70 -5.92
CA ASP A 82 16.24 19.97 -5.33
C ASP A 82 15.05 19.80 -4.36
N VAL A 83 14.48 20.93 -3.95
CA VAL A 83 13.34 20.98 -3.04
C VAL A 83 12.06 20.66 -3.80
N TYR A 84 11.40 19.55 -3.48
CA TYR A 84 10.05 19.27 -3.95
C TYR A 84 9.04 19.36 -2.81
N ASP A 85 7.87 19.94 -3.10
CA ASP A 85 6.75 20.03 -2.17
C ASP A 85 5.82 18.81 -2.40
N ILE A 86 5.23 18.30 -1.31
CA ILE A 86 4.24 17.22 -1.37
C ILE A 86 2.98 17.62 -0.62
N GLU A 87 1.83 17.36 -1.25
CA GLU A 87 0.53 17.54 -0.64
C GLU A 87 -0.23 16.20 -0.63
N LEU A 88 -0.75 15.83 0.54
CA LEU A 88 -1.68 14.72 0.68
C LEU A 88 -3.09 15.23 0.44
N ILE A 89 -3.81 14.54 -0.44
CA ILE A 89 -5.22 14.82 -0.72
C ILE A 89 -6.02 13.62 -0.23
N ASP A 90 -6.98 13.87 0.67
CA ASP A 90 -7.84 12.84 1.21
C ASP A 90 -9.04 12.52 0.30
N ARG A 91 -9.86 11.56 0.74
CA ARG A 91 -11.08 11.12 0.04
C ARG A 91 -12.05 12.27 -0.25
N ASP A 92 -12.16 13.22 0.67
CA ASP A 92 -13.07 14.37 0.61
C ASP A 92 -12.46 15.57 -0.13
N ASN A 93 -11.22 15.42 -0.63
CA ASN A 93 -10.40 16.42 -1.30
C ASN A 93 -9.92 17.56 -0.39
N ASN A 94 -9.79 17.32 0.91
CA ASN A 94 -9.00 18.20 1.75
C ASN A 94 -7.51 17.99 1.43
N THR A 95 -6.75 19.08 1.47
CA THR A 95 -5.32 19.08 1.15
C THR A 95 -4.50 19.36 2.39
N TYR A 96 -3.52 18.51 2.65
CA TYR A 96 -2.59 18.62 3.78
C TYR A 96 -1.17 18.74 3.24
N ASN A 97 -0.46 19.77 3.65
CA ASN A 97 0.93 19.96 3.24
C ASN A 97 1.81 19.01 4.05
N GLY A 98 2.68 18.28 3.34
CA GLY A 98 3.78 17.59 3.97
C GLY A 98 4.80 18.60 4.47
N ASN A 99 5.54 18.26 5.52
CA ASN A 99 6.65 19.09 5.96
C ASN A 99 7.62 19.32 4.77
N LYS A 100 7.79 20.58 4.37
CA LYS A 100 8.54 20.98 3.18
C LYS A 100 10.02 20.55 3.31
N ALA A 101 10.54 19.84 2.31
CA ALA A 101 11.97 19.57 2.18
C ALA A 101 12.76 20.90 2.05
N PRO A 102 14.07 21.02 2.38
CA PRO A 102 15.14 20.08 1.99
C PRO A 102 16.26 19.91 3.06
N TYR A 103 15.92 19.43 4.27
CA TYR A 103 16.69 19.54 5.53
C TYR A 103 16.55 20.93 6.22
N ARG A 104 16.26 20.96 7.54
CA ARG A 104 16.19 22.12 8.50
C ARG A 104 14.76 22.66 8.75
N SER A 105 14.29 22.87 9.97
CA SER A 105 15.04 23.39 11.13
C SER A 105 14.61 22.81 12.49
N THR A 106 13.64 21.90 12.54
CA THR A 106 13.20 21.23 13.77
C THR A 106 12.62 19.85 13.40
N LEU A 107 13.27 18.75 13.78
CA LEU A 107 12.89 17.35 13.47
C LEU A 107 11.34 17.15 13.48
N ARG A 108 10.69 16.46 12.54
CA ARG A 108 10.78 15.01 12.28
C ARG A 108 10.49 14.64 10.80
N GLY A 109 11.56 14.45 10.06
CA GLY A 109 11.67 13.58 8.89
C GLY A 109 13.12 13.10 8.91
N PHE A 110 13.40 11.82 8.68
CA PHE A 110 14.76 11.30 8.58
C PHE A 110 15.12 11.17 7.10
N PRO A 111 15.57 12.24 6.44
CA PRO A 111 16.05 12.14 5.07
C PRO A 111 17.26 11.21 5.06
N THR A 112 17.12 10.09 4.37
CA THR A 112 18.26 9.21 4.11
C THR A 112 18.81 9.65 2.78
N GLU A 113 19.85 10.50 2.83
CA GLU A 113 20.68 10.81 1.66
C GLU A 113 21.14 9.48 1.05
N THR A 114 20.52 9.08 -0.06
CA THR A 114 20.92 7.88 -0.78
C THR A 114 22.16 8.19 -1.61
N GLU A 115 23.03 7.22 -1.84
CA GLU A 115 24.21 7.38 -2.70
C GLU A 115 23.85 7.74 -4.16
N TYR A 116 22.56 7.62 -4.52
CA TYR A 116 22.02 8.09 -5.79
C TYR A 116 21.97 9.62 -5.82
N LYS A 117 23.01 10.22 -6.40
CA LYS A 117 23.17 11.67 -6.66
C LYS A 117 22.04 12.33 -7.48
N THR A 118 21.01 11.58 -7.88
CA THR A 118 19.88 12.03 -8.71
C THR A 118 18.52 11.79 -8.04
N SER A 119 18.47 11.32 -6.79
CA SER A 119 17.21 11.08 -6.09
C SER A 119 17.32 11.20 -4.58
N ILE A 120 16.27 11.72 -3.95
CA ILE A 120 16.14 11.80 -2.50
C ILE A 120 15.08 10.78 -2.04
N ARG A 121 15.30 10.14 -0.88
CA ARG A 121 14.29 9.33 -0.19
C ARG A 121 14.00 9.93 1.18
N ASP A 122 12.73 10.20 1.42
CA ASP A 122 12.21 10.88 2.60
C ASP A 122 11.11 10.05 3.27
N ILE A 123 11.04 10.19 4.59
CA ILE A 123 9.83 9.83 5.37
C ILE A 123 9.18 11.14 5.79
N LEU A 124 8.04 11.44 5.19
CA LEU A 124 7.29 12.67 5.43
C LEU A 124 6.16 12.42 6.43
N LEU A 125 6.00 13.34 7.39
CA LEU A 125 4.86 13.36 8.29
C LEU A 125 3.85 14.41 7.81
N PHE A 126 2.61 13.99 7.60
CA PHE A 126 1.46 14.85 7.36
C PHE A 126 0.62 14.93 8.63
N ASN A 127 0.31 16.15 9.08
CA ASN A 127 -0.63 16.36 10.20
C ASN A 127 -2.06 16.22 9.67
N VAL A 128 -2.68 15.07 9.90
CA VAL A 128 -4.03 14.73 9.41
C VAL A 128 -4.88 14.14 10.55
N PRO A 129 -6.21 14.31 10.54
CA PRO A 129 -7.11 13.61 11.47
C PRO A 129 -6.93 12.08 11.42
N ASP A 130 -7.15 11.39 12.55
CA ASP A 130 -6.97 9.92 12.69
C ASP A 130 -7.83 9.05 11.75
N ASP A 131 -8.96 9.59 11.27
CA ASP A 131 -9.88 8.95 10.34
C ASP A 131 -9.63 9.32 8.87
N THR A 132 -8.57 10.10 8.59
CA THR A 132 -8.21 10.51 7.24
C THR A 132 -7.91 9.31 6.34
N ILE A 133 -8.56 9.29 5.19
CA ILE A 133 -8.35 8.29 4.13
C ILE A 133 -7.57 8.96 3.00
N ALA A 134 -6.29 8.63 2.86
CA ALA A 134 -5.46 9.15 1.77
C ALA A 134 -6.02 8.70 0.40
N LYS A 135 -6.15 9.63 -0.55
CA LYS A 135 -6.66 9.36 -1.90
C LYS A 135 -5.56 9.52 -2.96
N ARG A 136 -4.74 10.57 -2.85
CA ARG A 136 -3.59 10.79 -3.75
C ARG A 136 -2.57 11.73 -3.14
N LEU A 137 -1.32 11.63 -3.59
CA LEU A 137 -0.32 12.67 -3.39
C LEU A 137 -0.26 13.57 -4.61
N ARG A 138 -0.09 14.87 -4.38
CA ARG A 138 0.37 15.82 -5.39
C ARG A 138 1.83 16.11 -5.12
N ILE A 139 2.67 15.79 -6.11
CA ILE A 139 4.10 16.09 -6.10
C ILE A 139 4.30 17.40 -6.87
N VAL A 140 5.01 18.33 -6.27
CA VAL A 140 5.32 19.65 -6.85
C VAL A 140 6.85 19.76 -6.95
N PRO A 141 7.44 19.33 -8.07
CA PRO A 141 8.89 19.43 -8.29
C PRO A 141 9.36 20.89 -8.40
N ALA A 142 10.65 21.13 -8.16
CA ALA A 142 11.24 22.48 -8.19
C ALA A 142 11.18 23.12 -9.59
N HIS A 143 11.39 22.30 -10.63
CA HIS A 143 11.67 22.76 -11.99
C HIS A 143 10.77 22.14 -13.07
N SER A 144 9.65 21.52 -12.67
CA SER A 144 8.72 20.91 -13.62
C SER A 144 7.27 20.97 -13.14
N VAL A 145 6.33 20.55 -14.00
CA VAL A 145 4.89 20.62 -13.69
C VAL A 145 4.50 19.62 -12.60
N PRO A 146 3.58 19.98 -11.68
CA PRO A 146 3.08 19.04 -10.69
C PRO A 146 2.42 17.81 -11.31
N PHE A 147 2.47 16.68 -10.60
CA PHE A 147 1.77 15.46 -10.99
C PHE A 147 1.18 14.75 -9.78
N TYR A 148 0.31 13.77 -10.03
CA TYR A 148 -0.39 13.02 -8.98
C TYR A 148 0.01 11.56 -8.98
N ILE A 149 0.12 10.99 -7.78
CA ILE A 149 0.17 9.54 -7.56
C ILE A 149 -1.11 9.18 -6.79
N ASN A 150 -1.98 8.39 -7.40
CA ASN A 150 -3.24 7.98 -6.79
C ASN A 150 -3.04 6.71 -5.96
N TRP A 151 -3.65 6.65 -4.78
CA TRP A 151 -3.85 5.39 -4.08
C TRP A 151 -4.99 4.61 -4.73
N THR A 152 -4.92 3.29 -4.64
CA THR A 152 -6.08 2.42 -4.84
C THR A 152 -7.12 2.69 -3.75
N GLU A 153 -8.34 2.20 -3.93
CA GLU A 153 -9.33 2.24 -2.84
C GLU A 153 -8.79 1.52 -1.60
N MET A 154 -9.29 1.92 -0.41
CA MET A 154 -8.87 1.31 0.86
C MET A 154 -9.00 -0.22 0.80
N PRO A 155 -8.04 -0.97 1.36
CA PRO A 155 -8.11 -2.41 1.34
C PRO A 155 -9.39 -2.92 1.96
N GLU A 156 -10.09 -3.74 1.20
CA GLU A 156 -11.32 -4.39 1.61
C GLU A 156 -11.26 -5.87 1.23
N ALA A 157 -11.74 -6.72 2.15
CA ALA A 157 -11.89 -8.14 1.90
C ALA A 157 -13.27 -8.59 2.37
N THR A 158 -14.06 -9.11 1.43
CA THR A 158 -15.42 -9.56 1.68
C THR A 158 -15.49 -11.08 1.61
N GLY A 159 -15.91 -11.68 2.71
CA GLY A 159 -16.17 -13.10 2.82
C GLY A 159 -17.66 -13.40 2.89
N ARG A 160 -18.00 -14.64 3.23
CA ARG A 160 -19.39 -15.10 3.23
C ARG A 160 -20.30 -14.32 4.19
N ASN A 161 -19.80 -14.03 5.38
CA ASN A 161 -20.59 -13.47 6.49
C ASN A 161 -19.92 -12.26 7.14
N VAL A 162 -18.89 -11.70 6.50
CA VAL A 162 -18.06 -10.67 7.11
C VAL A 162 -17.32 -9.89 6.04
N THR A 163 -17.26 -8.57 6.22
CA THR A 163 -16.43 -7.68 5.42
C THR A 163 -15.41 -7.01 6.32
N LEU A 164 -14.14 -7.00 5.92
CA LEU A 164 -13.07 -6.27 6.58
C LEU A 164 -12.66 -5.07 5.75
N LYS A 165 -12.48 -3.93 6.40
CA LYS A 165 -11.94 -2.72 5.79
C LYS A 165 -10.79 -2.17 6.61
N TYR A 166 -9.69 -1.86 5.94
CA TYR A 166 -8.46 -1.38 6.55
C TYR A 166 -8.39 0.15 6.60
N TYR A 167 -7.99 0.70 7.75
CA TYR A 167 -7.85 2.15 7.94
C TYR A 167 -6.43 2.62 8.24
N GLY A 168 -5.49 1.72 8.49
CA GLY A 168 -4.09 2.07 8.78
C GLY A 168 -3.46 1.13 9.80
N ALA A 169 -2.17 1.33 10.04
CA ALA A 169 -1.43 0.63 11.07
C ALA A 169 -0.44 1.57 11.75
N THR A 170 -0.13 1.26 13.01
CA THR A 170 1.02 1.82 13.74
C THR A 170 1.96 0.67 14.15
N PHE A 171 3.24 1.00 14.30
CA PHE A 171 4.22 0.08 14.85
C PHE A 171 4.72 0.63 16.20
N GLU A 172 4.57 -0.16 17.26
CA GLU A 172 5.01 0.18 18.61
C GLU A 172 6.27 -0.63 18.98
N PRO A 173 7.47 -0.01 19.06
CA PRO A 173 8.69 -0.74 19.40
C PRO A 173 8.67 -1.24 20.85
N ASN A 174 8.98 -2.53 21.05
CA ASN A 174 9.15 -3.12 22.39
C ASN A 174 10.57 -2.80 22.91
N GLY A 175 10.72 -1.57 23.42
CA GLY A 175 11.97 -0.82 23.48
C GLY A 175 13.11 -1.29 24.38
N MET A 176 13.64 -2.52 24.29
CA MET A 176 15.04 -2.73 24.71
C MET A 176 15.75 -4.01 24.26
N ARG A 177 15.07 -5.04 23.77
CA ARG A 177 15.75 -6.23 23.24
C ARG A 177 15.00 -6.73 22.01
N TRP A 178 15.75 -7.00 20.94
CA TRP A 178 15.32 -7.75 19.74
C TRP A 178 14.74 -7.00 18.54
N ARG A 179 14.75 -5.66 18.45
CA ARG A 179 14.25 -4.93 17.24
C ARG A 179 12.87 -5.46 16.80
N GLN A 180 12.05 -5.77 17.79
CA GLN A 180 10.71 -6.30 17.65
C GLN A 180 9.73 -5.31 18.24
N GLY A 181 8.51 -5.31 17.73
CA GLY A 181 7.44 -4.47 18.19
C GLY A 181 6.08 -5.08 17.92
N ASP A 182 5.07 -4.31 18.26
CA ASP A 182 3.68 -4.66 18.06
C ASP A 182 3.16 -3.86 16.86
N TRP A 183 2.64 -4.56 15.85
CA TRP A 183 1.83 -3.93 14.84
C TRP A 183 0.40 -3.80 15.36
N ASN A 184 -0.16 -2.59 15.30
CA ASN A 184 -1.54 -2.32 15.64
C ASN A 184 -2.28 -1.90 14.38
N PHE A 185 -3.22 -2.73 13.92
CA PHE A 185 -4.00 -2.53 12.71
C PHE A 185 -5.38 -1.99 13.04
N ASP A 186 -5.75 -0.87 12.44
CA ASP A 186 -7.05 -0.22 12.59
C ASP A 186 -8.01 -0.74 11.51
N LEU A 187 -8.98 -1.54 11.94
CA LEU A 187 -9.91 -2.25 11.06
C LEU A 187 -11.36 -1.93 11.38
N ASN A 188 -12.20 -1.88 10.37
CA ASN A 188 -13.65 -2.00 10.52
C ASN A 188 -14.10 -3.38 10.07
N ILE A 189 -14.87 -4.06 10.91
CA ILE A 189 -15.51 -5.32 10.59
C ILE A 189 -17.01 -5.12 10.45
N THR A 190 -17.58 -5.58 9.36
CA THR A 190 -19.04 -5.59 9.14
C THR A 190 -19.52 -7.02 9.22
N ASN A 191 -20.42 -7.31 10.16
CA ASN A 191 -20.98 -8.64 10.36
C ASN A 191 -22.22 -8.84 9.47
N SER A 192 -22.07 -9.58 8.39
CA SER A 192 -23.17 -9.94 7.49
C SER A 192 -23.88 -11.23 7.89
N ALA A 193 -23.51 -11.84 9.03
CA ALA A 193 -24.21 -13.02 9.56
C ALA A 193 -25.55 -12.63 10.20
N ASN A 194 -26.42 -13.63 10.40
CA ASN A 194 -27.71 -13.48 11.07
C ASN A 194 -27.65 -13.53 12.61
N ARG A 195 -26.44 -13.47 13.19
CA ARG A 195 -26.22 -13.53 14.64
C ARG A 195 -25.07 -12.60 15.04
N THR A 196 -25.07 -12.17 16.28
CA THR A 196 -23.91 -11.48 16.88
C THR A 196 -22.68 -12.38 16.83
N VAL A 197 -21.55 -11.81 16.42
CA VAL A 197 -20.26 -12.51 16.38
C VAL A 197 -19.26 -11.76 17.25
N GLU A 198 -18.39 -12.51 17.90
CA GLU A 198 -17.29 -11.97 18.70
C GLU A 198 -15.98 -12.09 17.94
N TYR A 199 -15.18 -11.02 18.00
CA TYR A 199 -13.87 -10.96 17.38
C TYR A 199 -12.83 -10.40 18.34
N ASN A 200 -11.62 -10.91 18.28
CA ASN A 200 -10.46 -10.37 19.00
C ASN A 200 -9.20 -10.48 18.14
N SER A 201 -8.08 -9.94 18.61
CA SER A 201 -6.80 -9.97 17.92
C SER A 201 -6.36 -11.39 17.54
N SER A 202 -6.60 -12.40 18.38
CA SER A 202 -6.21 -13.79 18.10
C SER A 202 -7.00 -14.46 16.96
N ASN A 203 -8.03 -13.81 16.43
CA ASN A 203 -8.69 -14.26 15.18
C ASN A 203 -7.93 -13.86 13.91
N PHE A 204 -6.87 -13.07 14.03
CA PHE A 204 -6.09 -12.54 12.93
C PHE A 204 -4.65 -13.09 12.96
N ALA A 205 -4.02 -13.10 11.79
CA ALA A 205 -2.57 -13.26 11.68
C ALA A 205 -2.03 -12.29 10.62
N LEU A 206 -0.88 -11.69 10.91
CA LEU A 206 -0.14 -10.88 9.95
C LEU A 206 0.74 -11.77 9.08
N VAL A 207 0.77 -11.53 7.78
CA VAL A 207 1.77 -12.10 6.87
C VAL A 207 2.69 -10.98 6.38
N ASP A 208 4.00 -11.19 6.51
CA ASP A 208 5.02 -10.24 6.08
C ASP A 208 5.44 -10.43 4.61
N GLN A 209 6.36 -9.59 4.13
CA GLN A 209 6.89 -9.65 2.76
C GLN A 209 7.69 -10.92 2.45
N PHE A 210 8.12 -11.67 3.46
CA PHE A 210 8.83 -12.95 3.32
C PHE A 210 7.88 -14.15 3.42
N GLY A 211 6.60 -13.92 3.69
CA GLY A 211 5.57 -14.95 3.82
C GLY A 211 5.46 -15.55 5.23
N TRP A 212 6.15 -15.00 6.23
CA TRP A 212 6.01 -15.46 7.62
C TRP A 212 4.69 -14.98 8.20
N ALA A 213 3.99 -15.88 8.92
CA ALA A 213 2.74 -15.58 9.58
C ALA A 213 2.93 -15.38 11.09
N TYR A 214 2.44 -14.26 11.62
CA TYR A 214 2.52 -13.88 13.03
C TYR A 214 1.11 -13.83 13.61
N PRO A 215 0.79 -14.62 14.65
CA PRO A 215 -0.53 -14.64 15.24
C PRO A 215 -0.83 -13.32 15.96
N GLY A 216 -2.08 -12.87 15.88
CA GLY A 216 -2.55 -11.75 16.69
C GLY A 216 -2.57 -12.10 18.18
N LYS A 217 -2.53 -11.06 19.01
CA LYS A 217 -2.34 -11.17 20.45
C LYS A 217 -3.45 -11.99 21.12
N GLU A 218 -3.04 -12.94 21.93
CA GLU A 218 -3.93 -13.69 22.81
C GLU A 218 -4.33 -12.88 24.05
N GLY A 219 -5.54 -13.12 24.55
CA GLY A 219 -6.05 -12.47 25.76
C GLY A 219 -6.57 -11.05 25.59
N ASP A 220 -6.52 -10.48 24.38
CA ASP A 220 -7.20 -9.22 24.08
C ASP A 220 -8.73 -9.37 24.21
N ALA A 221 -9.38 -8.31 24.70
CA ALA A 221 -10.83 -8.30 24.90
C ALA A 221 -11.58 -8.51 23.59
N SER A 222 -12.60 -9.36 23.63
CA SER A 222 -13.47 -9.58 22.47
C SER A 222 -14.41 -8.40 22.24
N VAL A 223 -14.55 -8.04 20.98
CA VAL A 223 -15.48 -7.08 20.44
C VAL A 223 -16.71 -7.82 19.92
N ARG A 224 -17.91 -7.45 20.38
CA ARG A 224 -19.17 -8.06 19.94
C ARG A 224 -19.78 -7.21 18.84
N VAL A 225 -20.03 -7.81 17.67
CA VAL A 225 -20.58 -7.13 16.50
C VAL A 225 -21.95 -7.73 16.20
N PRO A 226 -23.05 -7.01 16.44
CA PRO A 226 -24.40 -7.49 16.13
C PRO A 226 -24.58 -7.82 14.65
N ALA A 227 -25.64 -8.59 14.34
CA ALA A 227 -25.99 -8.94 12.98
C ALA A 227 -26.33 -7.68 12.16
N GLY A 228 -25.72 -7.53 10.98
CA GLY A 228 -25.91 -6.39 10.09
C GLY A 228 -25.17 -5.12 10.50
N GLU A 229 -24.45 -5.13 11.62
CA GLU A 229 -23.72 -3.96 12.11
C GLU A 229 -22.22 -4.02 11.77
N SER A 230 -21.59 -2.85 11.86
CA SER A 230 -20.15 -2.69 11.69
C SER A 230 -19.51 -2.09 12.93
N MET A 231 -18.29 -2.52 13.25
CA MET A 231 -17.52 -1.96 14.36
C MET A 231 -16.06 -1.78 13.97
N ARG A 232 -15.50 -0.63 14.35
CA ARG A 232 -14.07 -0.33 14.21
C ARG A 232 -13.33 -0.74 15.47
N PHE A 233 -12.21 -1.45 15.32
CA PHE A 233 -11.39 -1.94 16.42
C PHE A 233 -9.94 -2.16 15.98
N ASN A 234 -9.04 -2.20 16.96
CA ASN A 234 -7.63 -2.45 16.71
C ASN A 234 -7.30 -3.93 16.85
N VAL A 235 -6.59 -4.48 15.88
CA VAL A 235 -5.98 -5.81 15.92
C VAL A 235 -4.51 -5.65 16.25
N ARG A 236 -4.06 -6.26 17.34
CA ARG A 236 -2.65 -6.23 17.74
C ARG A 236 -1.94 -7.52 17.34
N VAL A 237 -0.77 -7.40 16.72
CA VAL A 237 0.13 -8.51 16.39
C VAL A 237 1.49 -8.26 17.03
N PRO A 238 1.85 -9.00 18.10
CA PRO A 238 3.07 -8.75 18.86
C PRO A 238 4.29 -9.50 18.31
N PHE A 239 5.47 -9.10 18.77
CA PHE A 239 6.76 -9.78 18.50
C PHE A 239 7.16 -9.85 17.02
N VAL A 240 6.75 -8.84 16.23
CA VAL A 240 7.11 -8.74 14.82
C VAL A 240 8.41 -7.93 14.69
N SER A 241 9.34 -8.41 13.85
CA SER A 241 10.58 -7.68 13.55
C SER A 241 10.26 -6.33 12.90
N GLU A 242 11.03 -5.29 13.21
CA GLU A 242 10.97 -3.99 12.51
C GLU A 242 11.26 -4.11 11.00
N LEU A 243 11.93 -5.19 10.59
CA LEU A 243 12.25 -5.50 9.20
C LEU A 243 11.14 -6.29 8.50
N SER A 244 10.17 -6.84 9.23
CA SER A 244 9.05 -7.61 8.69
C SER A 244 7.91 -6.66 8.34
N ARG A 245 7.89 -6.23 7.09
CA ARG A 245 6.89 -5.31 6.55
C ARG A 245 5.56 -6.04 6.36
N PRO A 246 4.43 -5.49 6.85
CA PRO A 246 3.12 -6.09 6.63
C PRO A 246 2.72 -6.17 5.16
N LEU A 247 2.27 -7.34 4.73
CA LEU A 247 1.77 -7.58 3.37
C LEU A 247 0.28 -7.92 3.35
N SER A 248 -0.19 -8.72 4.31
CA SER A 248 -1.61 -9.05 4.40
C SER A 248 -2.05 -9.48 5.79
N LEU A 249 -3.33 -9.33 6.08
CA LEU A 249 -3.96 -9.91 7.27
C LEU A 249 -4.79 -11.14 6.88
N LEU A 250 -4.56 -12.25 7.57
CA LEU A 250 -5.36 -13.46 7.48
C LEU A 250 -6.46 -13.42 8.52
N PHE A 251 -7.67 -13.76 8.11
CA PHE A 251 -8.82 -13.81 9.02
C PHE A 251 -9.89 -14.77 8.50
N LYS A 252 -10.17 -15.83 9.26
CA LYS A 252 -11.22 -16.83 8.97
C LYS A 252 -11.26 -17.30 7.50
N GLY A 253 -10.09 -17.58 6.92
CA GLY A 253 -9.93 -18.03 5.54
C GLY A 253 -9.91 -16.91 4.48
N MET A 254 -10.05 -15.65 4.90
CA MET A 254 -9.85 -14.47 4.06
C MET A 254 -8.42 -13.97 4.15
N LYS A 255 -7.95 -13.34 3.07
CA LYS A 255 -6.69 -12.60 3.01
C LYS A 255 -7.00 -11.16 2.60
N LEU A 256 -6.71 -10.22 3.49
CA LEU A 256 -6.82 -8.78 3.24
C LEU A 256 -5.43 -8.26 2.84
N ASP A 257 -5.25 -7.85 1.59
CA ASP A 257 -3.98 -7.29 1.10
C ASP A 257 -3.79 -5.87 1.60
N ILE A 258 -2.78 -5.65 2.43
CA ILE A 258 -2.44 -4.35 3.01
C ILE A 258 -1.03 -3.91 2.60
N SER A 259 -0.42 -4.57 1.62
CA SER A 259 0.93 -4.26 1.13
C SER A 259 1.10 -2.81 0.71
N ALA A 260 0.00 -2.18 0.33
CA ALA A 260 -0.10 -0.80 -0.07
C ALA A 260 -0.21 0.21 1.08
N TRP A 261 -0.49 -0.27 2.29
CA TRP A 261 -0.94 0.59 3.38
C TRP A 261 -0.23 0.31 4.71
N ALA A 262 0.90 -0.41 4.66
CA ALA A 262 1.76 -0.75 5.79
C ALA A 262 3.21 -1.07 5.33
#